data_AF-A0A944GE55-F1
#
_entry.id   AF-A0A944GE55-F1
#
_cell.length_a   1.000
_cell.length_b   1.000
_cell.length_c   1.000
_cell.angle_alpha   90.00
_cell.angle_beta   90.00
_cell.angle_gamma   90.00
#
_symmetry.space_group_name_H-M   'P 1'
#
loop_
_entity.id
_entity.type
_entity.pdbx_description
1 polymer ?
#
loop_
_entity_poly.entity_id
_entity_poly.type
_entity_poly.pdbx_seq_one_letter_code
_entity_poly.pdbx_strand_id
1 'polypeptide(L)' 'KSPIQRANEIINNCVAPEYKELLREYLAKAPLAHTPMNLDNCFAMHKAFAETGDMHNAKF' A
#
# COMPACT_ATOMS: atom_id res chain seq x y z
N LYS A 1 -16.27 -7.80 -6.51
CA LYS A 1 -15.13 -6.90 -6.81
C LYS A 1 -13.85 -7.73 -6.88
N SER A 2 -13.09 -7.65 -7.96
CA SER A 2 -11.74 -8.26 -8.11
C SER A 2 -10.75 -7.66 -7.10
N PRO A 3 -9.55 -8.24 -6.90
CA PRO A 3 -8.56 -7.71 -5.97
C PRO A 3 -8.19 -6.24 -6.24
N ILE A 4 -7.97 -5.87 -7.51
CA ILE A 4 -7.68 -4.48 -7.87
C ILE A 4 -8.87 -3.53 -7.59
N GLN A 5 -10.10 -3.97 -7.85
CA GLN A 5 -11.30 -3.18 -7.59
C GLN A 5 -11.50 -2.96 -6.08
N ARG A 6 -11.36 -4.01 -5.26
CA ARG A 6 -11.52 -3.88 -3.80
C ARG A 6 -10.38 -3.07 -3.17
N ALA A 7 -9.14 -3.17 -3.68
CA ALA A 7 -8.03 -2.36 -3.19
C ALA A 7 -8.32 -0.86 -3.38
N ASN A 8 -8.74 -0.46 -4.58
CA ASN A 8 -9.13 0.92 -4.86
C ASN A 8 -10.32 1.38 -4.00
N GLU A 9 -11.32 0.53 -3.79
CA GLU A 9 -12.46 0.82 -2.92
C GLU A 9 -12.05 1.10 -1.47
N ILE A 10 -11.20 0.23 -0.91
CA ILE A 10 -10.70 0.34 0.46
C ILE A 10 -9.88 1.63 0.60
N ILE A 11 -8.98 1.91 -0.34
CA ILE A 11 -8.19 3.15 -0.37
C ILE A 11 -9.10 4.38 -0.42
N ASN A 12 -10.15 4.37 -1.23
CA ASN A 12 -11.02 5.53 -1.39
C ASN A 12 -11.90 5.78 -0.16
N ASN A 13 -12.45 4.72 0.45
CA ASN A 13 -13.55 4.85 1.42
C ASN A 13 -13.16 4.59 2.87
N CYS A 14 -12.07 3.85 3.14
CA CYS A 14 -11.75 3.38 4.49
C CYS A 14 -10.39 3.85 5.02
N VAL A 15 -9.41 4.02 4.12
CA VAL A 15 -8.06 4.42 4.50
C VAL A 15 -8.04 5.88 4.96
N ALA A 16 -7.31 6.16 6.06
CA ALA A 16 -7.14 7.52 6.56
C ALA A 16 -6.46 8.41 5.50
N PRO A 17 -6.85 9.69 5.36
CA PRO A 17 -6.42 10.56 4.25
C PRO A 17 -4.90 10.56 4.00
N GLU A 18 -4.11 10.57 5.06
CA GLU A 18 -2.66 10.64 5.07
C GLU A 18 -1.95 9.38 4.49
N TYR A 19 -2.65 8.24 4.43
CA TYR A 19 -2.12 6.98 3.88
C TYR A 19 -2.60 6.68 2.46
N LYS A 20 -3.57 7.43 1.92
CA LYS A 20 -4.19 7.08 0.63
C LYS A 20 -3.17 7.11 -0.51
N GLU A 21 -2.40 8.19 -0.62
CA GLU A 21 -1.41 8.33 -1.69
C GLU A 21 -0.29 7.30 -1.57
N LEU A 22 0.15 7.00 -0.34
CA LEU A 22 1.14 5.96 -0.07
C LEU A 22 0.67 4.58 -0.57
N LEU A 23 -0.58 4.20 -0.29
CA LEU A 23 -1.13 2.93 -0.78
C LEU A 23 -1.42 2.92 -2.29
N ARG A 24 -1.74 4.07 -2.90
CA ARG A 24 -1.85 4.18 -4.37
C ARG A 24 -0.50 3.97 -5.03
N GLU A 25 0.57 4.54 -4.47
CA GLU A 25 1.94 4.36 -4.95
C GLU A 25 2.34 2.88 -4.88
N TYR A 26 2.08 2.20 -3.75
CA TYR A 26 2.33 0.76 -3.63
C TYR A 26 1.60 -0.04 -4.72
N LEU A 27 0.31 0.26 -4.95
CA LEU A 27 -0.49 -0.45 -5.93
C LEU A 27 -0.02 -0.19 -7.38
N ALA A 28 0.44 1.02 -7.67
CA ALA A 28 0.98 1.40 -8.98
C ALA A 28 2.33 0.73 -9.29
N LYS A 29 3.15 0.45 -8.26
CA LYS A 29 4.44 -0.24 -8.38
C LYS A 29 4.34 -1.77 -8.28
N ALA A 30 3.15 -2.31 -7.98
CA ALA A 30 2.95 -3.74 -7.89
C ALA A 30 2.97 -4.41 -9.28
N PRO A 31 3.54 -5.64 -9.41
CA PRO A 31 3.48 -6.41 -10.65
C PRO A 31 2.05 -6.65 -11.12
N LEU A 32 1.88 -6.76 -12.44
CA LEU A 32 0.61 -7.13 -13.04
C LEU A 32 0.25 -8.58 -12.69
N ALA A 33 -0.79 -8.75 -11.88
CA ALA A 33 -1.28 -10.05 -11.45
C ALA A 33 -2.77 -9.97 -11.05
N HIS A 34 -3.41 -11.12 -10.80
CA HIS A 34 -4.77 -11.13 -10.24
C HIS A 34 -4.85 -10.35 -8.93
N THR A 35 -3.85 -10.55 -8.06
CA THR A 35 -3.66 -9.80 -6.81
C THR A 35 -2.33 -9.04 -6.92
N PRO A 36 -2.34 -7.73 -7.19
CA PRO A 36 -1.11 -6.95 -7.30
C PRO A 36 -0.39 -6.90 -5.95
N MET A 37 0.75 -7.59 -5.86
CA MET A 37 1.58 -7.65 -4.66
C MET A 37 3.05 -7.61 -5.07
N ASN A 38 3.80 -6.68 -4.48
CA ASN A 38 5.26 -6.63 -4.58
C ASN A 38 5.85 -7.28 -3.31
N LEU A 39 6.54 -8.41 -3.44
CA LEU A 39 7.10 -9.17 -2.31
C LEU A 39 8.31 -8.50 -1.65
N ASP A 40 9.06 -7.67 -2.39
CA ASP A 40 10.19 -6.94 -1.83
C ASP A 40 9.71 -5.87 -0.84
N ASN A 41 8.55 -5.28 -1.13
CA ASN A 41 8.06 -4.08 -0.45
C ASN A 41 6.71 -4.27 0.28
N CYS A 42 6.11 -5.47 0.29
CA CYS A 42 4.80 -5.71 0.95
C CYS A 42 4.80 -5.43 2.45
N PHE A 43 5.97 -5.50 3.10
CA PHE A 43 6.15 -5.19 4.51
C PHE A 43 6.81 -3.81 4.77
N ALA A 44 6.97 -2.95 3.76
CA ALA A 44 7.71 -1.69 3.90
C ALA A 44 7.12 -0.75 4.96
N MET A 45 5.79 -0.66 5.09
CA MET A 45 5.16 0.14 6.16
C MET A 45 5.48 -0.39 7.56
N HIS A 46 5.48 -1.71 7.74
CA HIS A 46 5.84 -2.34 9.01
C HIS A 46 7.31 -2.09 9.36
N LYS A 47 8.21 -2.18 8.36
CA LYS A 47 9.63 -1.86 8.52
C LYS A 47 9.85 -0.38 8.88
N ALA A 48 9.20 0.55 8.18
CA ALA A 48 9.29 1.98 8.48
C ALA A 48 8.85 2.30 9.92
N PHE A 49 7.77 1.68 10.39
CA PHE A 49 7.36 1.83 11.78
C PHE A 49 8.40 1.28 12.77
N ALA A 50 8.97 0.11 12.49
CA ALA A 50 9.99 -0.49 13.35
C ALA A 50 11.28 0.36 13.41
N GLU A 51 11.64 1.01 12.30
CA GLU A 51 12.87 1.81 12.18
C GLU A 51 12.71 3.25 12.70
N THR A 52 11.58 3.90 12.42
CA THR A 52 11.39 5.34 12.68
C THR A 52 10.23 5.66 13.62
N GLY A 53 9.41 4.67 14.00
CA GLY A 53 8.17 4.88 14.75
C GLY A 53 7.02 5.48 13.93
N ASP A 54 7.16 5.62 12.60
CA ASP A 54 6.18 6.27 11.74
C ASP A 54 6.06 5.56 10.37
N MET A 55 4.86 5.08 10.05
CA MET A 55 4.58 4.36 8.80
C MET A 55 4.58 5.26 7.56
N HIS A 56 4.43 6.58 7.71
CA HIS A 56 4.49 7.52 6.58
C HIS A 56 5.86 7.54 5.90
N ASN A 57 6.90 7.09 6.60
CA ASN A 57 8.27 7.04 6.08
C ASN A 57 8.53 5.81 5.18
N ALA A 58 7.51 5.00 4.89
CA ALA A 58 7.65 3.87 3.98
C ALA A 58 8.04 4.33 2.57
N LYS A 59 8.88 3.53 1.90
CA LYS A 59 9.34 3.76 0.53
C LYS A 59 9.10 2.49 -0.28
N PHE A 60 8.50 2.64 -1.47
CA PHE A 60 8.09 1.53 -2.35
C PHE A 60 8.85 1.51 -3.66
#